data_AF-A0A8C5NVN4-F1
#
_entry.id   AF-A0A8C5NVN4-F1
#
_cell.length_a   1.000
_cell.length_b   1.000
_cell.length_c   1.000
_cell.angle_alpha   90.00
_cell.angle_beta   90.00
_cell.angle_gamma   90.00
#
_symmetry.space_group_name_H-M   'P 1'
#
loop_
_entity.id
_entity.type
_entity.pdbx_description
1 polymer ?
#
loop_
_entity_poly.entity_id
_entity_poly.type
_entity_poly.pdbx_seq_one_letter_code
_entity_poly.pdbx_strand_id
1 'polypeptide(L)' 'VKPQLEAKTNETYEEFKAESYKTQVVAGVNYFVKVNIGGGRYMHLKIFKGLPGQNEDLVLAGYQADKTKDDELTGF' A
#
# COMPACT_ATOMS: atom_id res chain seq x y z
N VAL A 1 7.29 3.83 -2.21
CA VAL A 1 6.08 3.01 -2.50
C VAL A 1 5.29 3.53 -3.70
N LYS A 2 4.84 4.80 -3.73
CA LYS A 2 4.13 5.38 -4.89
C LYS A 2 4.79 5.06 -6.26
N PRO A 3 6.11 5.29 -6.46
CA PRO A 3 6.72 4.97 -7.75
C PRO A 3 6.69 3.47 -8.11
N GLN A 4 6.71 2.58 -7.11
CA GLN A 4 6.61 1.14 -7.34
C GLN A 4 5.20 0.72 -7.78
N LEU A 5 4.17 1.41 -7.26
CA LEU A 5 2.79 1.20 -7.69
C LEU A 5 2.59 1.72 -9.10
N GLU A 6 3.00 2.96 -9.39
CA GLU A 6 2.91 3.58 -10.72
C GLU A 6 3.61 2.74 -11.79
N ALA A 7 4.78 2.20 -11.48
CA ALA A 7 5.49 1.28 -12.38
C ALA A 7 4.74 -0.05 -12.61
N LYS A 8 4.00 -0.56 -11.60
CA LYS A 8 3.21 -1.81 -11.72
C LYS A 8 1.89 -1.61 -12.46
N THR A 9 1.24 -0.47 -12.29
CA THR A 9 -0.06 -0.17 -12.91
C THR A 9 0.08 0.53 -14.26
N ASN A 10 1.27 1.05 -14.58
CA ASN A 10 1.52 1.91 -15.75
C ASN A 10 0.61 3.15 -15.76
N GLU A 11 0.33 3.68 -14.57
CA GLU A 11 -0.48 4.87 -14.34
C GLU A 11 0.29 5.83 -13.42
N THR A 12 0.02 7.13 -13.52
CA THR A 12 0.48 8.12 -12.54
C THR A 12 -0.68 8.54 -11.66
N TYR A 13 -0.40 8.78 -10.38
CA TYR A 13 -1.42 9.21 -9.42
C TYR A 13 -1.11 10.62 -8.94
N GLU A 14 -1.94 11.62 -9.27
CA GLU A 14 -1.73 12.98 -8.77
C GLU A 14 -1.94 13.04 -7.25
N GLU A 15 -3.04 12.45 -6.77
CA GLU A 15 -3.31 12.27 -5.35
C GLU A 15 -2.79 10.90 -4.88
N PHE A 16 -2.15 10.88 -3.70
CA PHE A 16 -1.63 9.64 -3.13
C PHE A 16 -1.52 9.77 -1.61
N LYS A 17 -2.67 9.77 -0.93
CA LYS A 17 -2.77 10.04 0.50
C LYS A 17 -3.14 8.78 1.28
N ALA A 18 -2.27 8.36 2.18
CA ALA A 18 -2.61 7.30 3.13
C ALA A 18 -3.65 7.82 4.14
N GLU A 19 -4.77 7.12 4.29
CA GLU A 19 -5.84 7.48 5.23
C GLU A 19 -5.86 6.59 6.46
N SER A 20 -5.55 5.30 6.30
CA SER A 20 -5.46 4.36 7.41
C SER A 20 -4.50 3.22 7.08
N TYR A 21 -4.02 2.54 8.12
CA TYR A 21 -3.20 1.35 7.96
C TYR A 21 -3.47 0.31 9.06
N LYS A 22 -3.17 -0.94 8.74
CA LYS A 22 -3.08 -2.07 9.68
C LYS A 22 -1.70 -2.71 9.53
N THR A 23 -1.24 -3.40 10.56
CA THR A 23 0.06 -4.08 10.53
C THR A 23 -0.08 -5.58 10.81
N GLN A 24 0.86 -6.35 10.28
CA GLN A 24 1.04 -7.76 10.58
C GLN A 24 2.53 -8.04 10.75
N VAL A 25 2.93 -8.55 11.92
CA VAL A 25 4.31 -8.92 12.21
C VAL A 25 4.62 -10.28 11.56
N VAL A 26 5.78 -10.37 10.90
CA VAL A 26 6.36 -11.56 10.27
C VAL A 26 7.87 -11.58 10.56
N ALA A 27 8.69 -12.23 9.73
CA ALA A 27 10.13 -11.94 9.67
C ALA A 27 10.36 -10.55 9.03
N GLY A 28 9.87 -9.51 9.69
CA GLY A 28 9.64 -8.17 9.16
C GLY A 28 8.24 -7.66 9.56
N VAL A 29 7.73 -6.67 8.84
CA VAL A 29 6.39 -6.12 9.05
C VAL A 29 5.70 -5.94 7.70
N ASN A 30 4.49 -6.50 7.58
CA ASN A 30 3.55 -6.13 6.52
C ASN A 30 2.71 -4.95 7.00
N TYR A 31 2.66 -3.89 6.20
CA TYR A 31 1.72 -2.79 6.34
C TYR A 31 0.64 -2.94 5.27
N PHE A 32 -0.61 -3.03 5.71
CA PHE A 32 -1.76 -2.85 4.85
C PHE A 32 -2.15 -1.38 4.93
N VAL A 33 -2.18 -0.66 3.81
CA VAL A 33 -2.42 0.79 3.79
C VAL A 33 -3.56 1.11 2.84
N LYS A 34 -4.55 1.85 3.32
CA LYS A 34 -5.61 2.43 2.50
C LYS A 34 -5.16 3.79 1.98
N VAL A 35 -5.08 3.92 0.67
CA VAL A 35 -4.59 5.12 -0.02
C VAL A 35 -5.68 5.70 -0.89
N ASN A 36 -6.03 6.96 -0.66
CA ASN A 36 -6.85 7.76 -1.55
C ASN A 36 -5.99 8.20 -2.75
N ILE A 37 -6.45 7.87 -3.96
CA ILE A 37 -5.78 8.19 -5.24
C ILE A 37 -6.55 9.24 -6.07
N GLY A 38 -7.50 9.92 -5.44
CA GLY A 38 -8.30 10.99 -6.02
C GLY A 38 -9.54 10.53 -6.77
N GLY A 39 -10.50 11.45 -6.93
CA GLY A 39 -11.78 11.19 -7.59
C GLY A 39 -12.66 10.15 -6.87
N GLY A 40 -12.52 10.03 -5.54
CA GLY A 40 -13.23 9.04 -4.73
C GLY A 40 -12.71 7.60 -4.87
N ARG A 41 -11.60 7.40 -5.60
CA ARG A 41 -10.97 6.09 -5.80
C ARG A 41 -9.89 5.84 -4.77
N TYR A 42 -9.79 4.58 -4.35
CA TYR A 42 -8.84 4.12 -3.37
C TYR A 42 -8.08 2.91 -3.88
N MET A 43 -6.88 2.72 -3.33
CA MET A 43 -6.13 1.48 -3.43
C MET A 43 -5.77 0.98 -2.03
N HIS A 44 -5.82 -0.34 -1.85
CA HIS A 44 -5.27 -0.97 -0.66
C HIS A 44 -3.91 -1.56 -1.03
N LEU A 45 -2.86 -1.16 -0.31
CA LEU A 45 -1.48 -1.58 -0.56
C LEU A 45 -1.02 -2.54 0.52
N LYS A 46 -0.25 -3.55 0.13
CA LYS A 46 0.55 -4.38 1.03
C LYS A 46 2.01 -4.00 0.85
N ILE A 47 2.61 -3.42 1.89
CA ILE A 47 3.99 -2.96 1.89
C ILE A 47 4.76 -3.82 2.89
N PHE A 48 5.84 -4.44 2.44
CA PHE A 48 6.75 -5.17 3.30
C PHE A 48 7.91 -4.29 3.73
N LYS A 49 8.22 -4.32 5.02
CA LYS A 49 9.46 -3.79 5.61
C LYS A 49 10.24 -4.96 6.20
N GLY A 50 11.49 -5.15 5.77
CA GLY A 50 12.35 -6.19 6.31
C GLY A 50 12.77 -5.93 7.76
N LEU A 51 13.41 -6.93 8.36
CA LEU A 51 14.00 -6.79 9.69
C LEU A 51 15.14 -5.75 9.67
N PRO A 52 15.40 -5.07 10.80
CA PRO A 52 16.57 -4.21 10.95
C PRO A 52 17.85 -4.94 10.51
N GLY A 53 18.64 -4.32 9.63
CA GLY A 53 19.88 -4.90 9.10
C GLY A 53 19.75 -5.99 8.02
N GLN A 54 18.55 -6.40 7.61
CA GLN A 54 18.36 -7.39 6.53
C GLN A 54 17.81 -6.79 5.23
N ASN A 55 16.91 -5.80 5.32
CA ASN A 55 16.50 -4.94 4.20
C ASN A 55 15.54 -3.87 4.72
N GLU A 56 15.99 -2.62 4.82
CA GLU A 56 15.18 -1.55 5.43
C GLU A 56 14.25 -0.85 4.43
N ASP A 57 14.40 -1.15 3.15
CA ASP A 57 13.57 -0.60 2.09
C ASP A 57 12.12 -1.07 2.18
N LEU A 58 11.21 -0.14 1.91
CA LEU A 58 9.78 -0.43 1.80
C LEU A 58 9.45 -0.97 0.41
N VAL A 59 9.04 -2.23 0.34
CA VAL A 59 8.71 -2.92 -0.90
C VAL A 59 7.20 -3.07 -1.03
N LEU A 60 6.64 -2.67 -2.17
CA LEU A 60 5.25 -2.93 -2.52
C LEU A 60 5.10 -4.42 -2.88
N ALA A 61 4.63 -5.20 -1.91
CA ALA A 61 4.44 -6.64 -2.03
C ALA A 61 3.13 -6.99 -2.74
N GLY A 62 2.12 -6.12 -2.69
CA GLY A 62 0.85 -6.32 -3.39
C GLY A 62 -0.04 -5.09 -3.33
N TYR A 63 -1.10 -5.09 -4.14
CA TYR A 63 -2.12 -4.04 -4.13
C TYR A 63 -3.48 -4.59 -4.55
N GLN A 64 -4.54 -3.89 -4.17
CA GLN A 64 -5.89 -4.05 -4.67
C GLN A 64 -6.36 -2.70 -5.22
N ALA A 65 -6.80 -2.69 -6.48
CA ALA A 65 -7.36 -1.53 -7.15
C ALA A 65 -8.88 -1.44 -6.92
N ASP A 66 -9.50 -0.41 -7.51
CA ASP A 66 -10.95 -0.21 -7.56
C ASP A 66 -11.64 -0.24 -6.20
N LYS A 67 -10.97 0.31 -5.18
CA LYS A 67 -11.54 0.47 -3.84
C LYS A 67 -12.22 1.84 -3.70
N THR A 68 -13.07 1.93 -2.70
CA THR A 68 -13.80 3.10 -2.29
C THR A 68 -13.44 3.50 -0.85
N LYS A 69 -13.94 4.65 -0.41
CA LYS A 69 -13.73 5.13 0.96
C LYS A 69 -14.33 4.21 2.02
N ASP A 70 -15.37 3.46 1.70
CA ASP A 70 -16.09 2.63 2.67
C ASP A 70 -15.58 1.18 2.71
N ASP A 71 -14.79 0.76 1.72
CA ASP A 71 -14.18 -0.58 1.72
C ASP A 71 -13.27 -0.80 2.93
N GLU A 72 -13.49 -1.88 3.66
CA GLU A 72 -12.63 -2.21 4.80
C GLU A 72 -11.20 -2.56 4.34
N LEU A 73 -10.20 -2.01 5.03
CA LEU A 73 -8.82 -2.42 4.86
C LEU A 73 -8.58 -3.76 5.57
N THR A 74 -8.53 -4.86 4.81
CA THR A 74 -8.23 -6.20 5.33
C THR A 74 -6.80 -6.64 4.99
N GLY A 75 -6.31 -7.68 5.66
CA GLY A 75 -5.08 -8.37 5.23
C GLY A 75 -5.32 -9.19 3.97
N PHE A 76 -4.34 -9.22 3.06
CA PHE A 76 -4.34 -9.99 1.81
C PHE A 76 -2.92 -10.37 1.38
#